data_AF-A0A1E3AHS6-F1
#
_entry.id   AF-A0A1E3AHS6-F1
#
_cell.length_a   1.000
_cell.length_b   1.000
_cell.length_c   1.000
_cell.angle_alpha   90.00
_cell.angle_beta   90.00
_cell.angle_gamma   90.00
#
_symmetry.space_group_name_H-M   'P 1'
#
loop_
_entity.id
_entity.type
_entity.pdbx_description
1 polymer ?
#
loop_
_entity_poly.entity_id
_entity_poly.type
_entity_poly.pdbx_seq_one_letter_code
_entity_poly.pdbx_strand_id
1 'polypeptide(L)'
;MEQEMIVLASKMEPGLAAGAYTLKASQDSSIPDSKIEPALFSFRCGADPLRMQQTDVYSVYPPREAFGKFERVLPNIVFTNKTLPWERKVNKADKAPWLALLLFDETEDAAITSLPAEEAFTPAQGRYCPVNYDSSMAGNCMILDAAAGLFGSICPDAGDLALCAHARCVCRDNKVTEKDPPEEWLSVLLSTRYPAAVSGERGIRNICCVVSLEHFGEFLTDPALRAEIAKGETYKTVRVPVLYSWSFYCSSEEFDFKTVFERLDAGALQLPEIKKDSLPEELLNLMKLGYGPVDHQLRDGSSTVSFYRGPFRAYQEKESGMTPQMNGDAWLRYDPAIGMFDITYSAAYCLGRQLALQNGSYAAALHKWRSEDKAQAGKIRQRYILACRLGLEPEISSCCMELMTKSQKDAVPDGGSNLSGIEGTGLFSELMEKAIKERLERAAKELLKLT
;
A
#
# COMPACT_ATOMS: atom_id res chain seq x y z
N MET A 1 38.32 -1.65 16.02
CA MET A 1 37.77 -2.13 14.74
C MET A 1 37.59 -3.61 14.88
N GLU A 2 36.46 -4.05 15.44
CA GLU A 2 36.04 -5.44 15.28
C GLU A 2 35.77 -5.65 13.78
N GLN A 3 36.38 -6.68 13.20
CA GLN A 3 36.12 -7.03 11.81
C GLN A 3 34.64 -7.41 11.69
N GLU A 4 33.91 -6.73 10.80
CA GLU A 4 32.56 -7.14 10.40
C GLU A 4 32.65 -8.57 9.85
N MET A 5 32.27 -9.56 10.66
CA MET A 5 32.30 -10.96 10.28
C MET A 5 30.97 -11.29 9.60
N ILE A 6 31.02 -11.60 8.31
CA ILE A 6 29.88 -12.16 7.58
C ILE A 6 30.06 -13.68 7.56
N VAL A 7 29.12 -14.41 8.16
CA VAL A 7 29.12 -15.87 8.12
C VAL A 7 28.00 -16.33 7.18
N LEU A 8 28.33 -17.23 6.26
CA LEU A 8 27.38 -17.81 5.32
C LEU A 8 27.19 -19.30 5.63
N ALA A 9 25.95 -19.76 5.60
CA ALA A 9 25.59 -21.16 5.63
C ALA A 9 24.76 -21.48 4.39
N SER A 10 25.08 -22.58 3.70
CA SER A 10 24.35 -23.01 2.51
C SER A 10 22.91 -23.44 2.82
N LYS A 11 22.63 -23.90 4.05
CA LYS A 11 21.30 -24.33 4.48
C LYS A 11 21.13 -24.16 5.99
N MET A 12 19.91 -23.82 6.42
CA MET A 12 19.47 -23.87 7.82
C MET A 12 18.21 -24.71 7.92
N GLU A 13 18.31 -25.90 8.51
CA GLU A 13 17.16 -26.81 8.64
C GLU A 13 16.26 -26.44 9.82
N PRO A 14 14.94 -26.51 9.66
CA PRO A 14 14.01 -26.33 10.78
C PRO A 14 14.11 -27.49 11.76
N GLY A 15 13.90 -27.22 13.05
CA GLY A 15 13.89 -28.26 14.09
C GLY A 15 12.66 -29.19 14.01
N LEU A 16 11.56 -28.72 13.40
CA LEU A 16 10.36 -29.49 13.12
C LEU A 16 10.00 -29.37 11.64
N ALA A 17 9.54 -30.46 11.03
CA ALA A 17 9.06 -30.43 9.66
C ALA A 17 7.76 -29.60 9.56
N ALA A 18 7.43 -29.09 8.38
CA ALA A 18 6.13 -28.48 8.16
C ALA A 18 5.00 -29.51 8.33
N GLY A 19 3.96 -29.15 9.07
CA GLY A 19 2.83 -30.05 9.33
C GLY A 19 1.97 -29.64 10.52
N ALA A 20 0.89 -30.40 10.75
CA ALA A 20 0.06 -30.28 11.94
C ALA A 20 0.58 -31.22 13.02
N TYR A 21 0.80 -30.67 14.22
CA TYR A 21 1.32 -31.37 15.38
C TYR A 21 0.30 -31.30 16.52
N THR A 22 0.21 -32.36 17.31
CA THR A 22 -0.59 -32.40 18.54
C THR A 22 0.31 -32.80 19.70
N LEU A 23 0.53 -31.87 20.64
CA LEU A 23 1.17 -32.17 21.92
C LEU A 23 0.17 -32.89 22.81
N LYS A 24 0.61 -34.01 23.39
CA LYS A 24 -0.12 -34.76 24.41
C LYS A 24 0.60 -34.60 25.73
N ALA A 25 -0.03 -33.92 26.69
CA ALA A 25 0.44 -33.84 28.06
C ALA A 25 -0.33 -34.85 28.92
N SER A 26 0.37 -35.81 29.51
CA SER A 26 -0.18 -36.80 30.44
C SER A 26 0.44 -36.63 31.83
N GLN A 27 -0.35 -36.85 32.87
CA GLN A 27 0.09 -36.81 34.25
C GLN A 27 -0.23 -38.14 34.93
N ASP A 28 0.77 -38.73 35.57
CA ASP A 28 0.60 -39.91 36.40
C ASP A 28 0.36 -39.49 37.85
N SER A 29 -0.59 -40.17 38.52
CA SER A 29 -0.97 -39.90 39.90
C SER A 29 -0.72 -41.13 40.76
N SER A 30 -0.21 -40.93 41.98
CA SER A 30 0.01 -41.98 42.97
C SER A 30 -1.25 -42.31 43.79
N ILE A 31 -2.39 -41.68 43.50
CA ILE A 31 -3.66 -41.92 44.19
C ILE A 31 -4.38 -43.13 43.56
N PRO A 32 -4.76 -44.16 44.33
CA PRO A 32 -5.51 -45.31 43.83
C PRO A 32 -6.80 -44.87 43.13
N ASP A 33 -7.12 -45.49 41.99
CA ASP A 33 -8.29 -45.20 41.14
C ASP A 33 -8.39 -43.79 40.52
N SER A 34 -7.33 -42.98 40.59
CA SER A 34 -7.30 -41.70 39.88
C SER A 34 -6.87 -41.85 38.41
N LYS A 35 -7.74 -41.46 37.48
CA LYS A 35 -7.42 -41.32 36.05
C LYS A 35 -7.42 -39.84 35.68
N ILE A 36 -6.29 -39.36 35.17
CA ILE A 36 -6.16 -38.01 34.63
C ILE A 36 -6.17 -38.12 33.11
N GLU A 37 -7.17 -37.51 32.47
CA GLU A 37 -7.25 -37.48 31.02
C GLU A 37 -6.13 -36.59 30.44
N PRO A 38 -5.47 -37.03 29.35
CA PRO A 38 -4.39 -36.26 28.77
C PRO A 38 -4.91 -34.98 28.12
N ALA A 39 -4.20 -33.86 28.33
CA ALA A 39 -4.48 -32.62 27.62
C ALA A 39 -3.84 -32.68 26.23
N LEU A 40 -4.61 -32.28 25.21
CA LEU A 40 -4.17 -32.21 23.82
C LEU A 40 -4.08 -30.75 23.38
N PHE A 41 -2.97 -30.37 22.76
CA PHE A 41 -2.78 -29.06 22.16
C PHE A 41 -2.29 -29.19 20.72
N SER A 42 -3.08 -28.68 19.76
CA SER A 42 -2.78 -28.78 18.34
C SER A 42 -2.25 -27.46 17.79
N PHE A 43 -1.18 -27.53 16.99
CA PHE A 43 -0.55 -26.38 16.35
C PHE A 43 0.01 -26.78 14.97
N ARG A 44 0.33 -25.80 14.12
CA ARG A 44 0.99 -26.04 12.83
C ARG A 44 2.41 -25.48 12.85
N CYS A 45 3.32 -26.22 12.27
CA CYS A 45 4.69 -25.79 12.01
C CYS A 45 4.89 -25.56 10.51
N GLY A 46 5.79 -24.63 10.20
CA GLY A 46 6.19 -24.29 8.83
C GLY A 46 5.30 -23.24 8.16
N ALA A 47 5.85 -22.61 7.15
CA ALA A 47 5.19 -21.60 6.34
C ALA A 47 3.94 -22.12 5.61
N ASP A 48 3.00 -21.20 5.41
CA ASP A 48 1.83 -21.39 4.55
C ASP A 48 2.30 -21.48 3.07
N PRO A 49 1.92 -22.52 2.33
CA PRO A 49 2.38 -22.73 0.95
C PRO A 49 1.80 -21.74 -0.06
N LEU A 50 0.80 -20.95 0.33
CA LEU A 50 0.08 -20.01 -0.54
C LEU A 50 0.15 -18.54 -0.08
N ARG A 51 0.64 -18.27 1.13
CA ARG A 51 0.68 -16.92 1.72
C ARG A 51 1.96 -16.68 2.49
N MET A 52 2.42 -15.43 2.45
CA MET A 52 3.52 -14.94 3.27
C MET A 52 3.11 -13.63 3.93
N GLN A 53 3.47 -13.45 5.20
CA GLN A 53 3.21 -12.19 5.90
C GLN A 53 4.26 -11.17 5.50
N GLN A 54 3.89 -9.89 5.42
CA GLN A 54 4.89 -8.85 5.11
C GLN A 54 5.98 -8.75 6.18
N THR A 55 5.69 -9.16 7.42
CA THR A 55 6.64 -9.24 8.54
C THR A 55 7.70 -10.33 8.37
N ASP A 56 7.47 -11.31 7.49
CA ASP A 56 8.45 -12.36 7.19
C ASP A 56 9.57 -11.82 6.29
N VAL A 57 9.33 -10.70 5.60
CA VAL A 57 10.29 -10.05 4.70
C VAL A 57 11.05 -8.97 5.45
N TYR A 58 12.36 -9.17 5.62
CA TYR A 58 13.25 -8.19 6.22
C TYR A 58 13.61 -7.07 5.23
N SER A 59 14.01 -7.43 4.01
CA SER A 59 14.40 -6.47 2.98
C SER A 59 14.34 -7.08 1.58
N VAL A 60 14.18 -6.22 0.57
CA VAL A 60 14.29 -6.59 -0.85
C VAL A 60 15.30 -5.70 -1.56
N TYR A 61 15.97 -6.24 -2.57
CA TYR A 61 16.82 -5.48 -3.46
C TYR A 61 16.69 -5.99 -4.91
N PRO A 62 16.52 -5.14 -5.93
CA PRO A 62 16.33 -3.68 -5.84
C PRO A 62 15.12 -3.25 -4.98
N PRO A 63 15.16 -2.05 -4.37
CA PRO A 63 14.07 -1.60 -3.49
C PRO A 63 12.75 -1.44 -4.24
N ARG A 64 11.63 -1.59 -3.53
CA ARG A 64 10.28 -1.47 -4.12
C ARG A 64 10.09 -0.11 -4.77
N GLU A 65 9.56 -0.11 -5.98
CA GLU A 65 9.30 1.08 -6.81
C GLU A 65 10.53 1.98 -7.02
N ALA A 66 11.74 1.46 -6.80
CA ALA A 66 12.96 2.21 -7.06
C ALA A 66 13.17 2.35 -8.57
N PHE A 67 13.77 3.47 -8.95
CA PHE A 67 14.24 3.72 -10.31
C PHE A 67 15.77 3.82 -10.28
N GLY A 68 16.46 3.08 -11.15
CA GLY A 68 17.92 3.15 -11.22
C GLY A 68 18.55 2.13 -12.15
N LYS A 69 19.88 2.04 -12.06
CA LYS A 69 20.70 1.12 -12.86
C LYS A 69 20.86 -0.22 -12.14
N PHE A 70 19.93 -1.14 -12.37
CA PHE A 70 19.92 -2.47 -11.76
C PHE A 70 20.30 -3.61 -12.72
N GLU A 71 20.69 -3.30 -13.96
CA GLU A 71 21.02 -4.28 -15.02
C GLU A 71 22.07 -5.34 -14.62
N ARG A 72 22.94 -5.03 -13.66
CA ARG A 72 24.03 -5.92 -13.19
C ARG A 72 23.83 -6.41 -11.75
N VAL A 73 22.63 -6.21 -11.22
CA VAL A 73 22.26 -6.65 -9.87
C VAL A 73 21.42 -7.90 -9.99
N LEU A 74 21.79 -8.98 -9.28
CA LEU A 74 20.88 -10.10 -9.08
C LEU A 74 19.85 -9.73 -8.00
N PRO A 75 18.55 -9.69 -8.34
CA PRO A 75 17.52 -9.40 -7.35
C PRO A 75 17.55 -10.43 -6.23
N ASN A 76 17.31 -9.96 -5.01
CA ASN A 76 17.30 -10.78 -3.82
C ASN A 76 16.29 -10.29 -2.80
N ILE A 77 15.81 -11.23 -2.01
CA ILE A 77 14.94 -11.01 -0.86
C ILE A 77 15.57 -11.65 0.37
N VAL A 78 15.43 -10.96 1.50
CA VAL A 78 15.94 -11.40 2.79
C VAL A 78 14.76 -11.59 3.72
N PHE A 79 14.65 -12.76 4.33
CA PHE A 79 13.59 -13.09 5.27
C PHE A 79 14.08 -13.01 6.71
N THR A 80 13.18 -12.64 7.62
CA THR A 80 13.43 -12.61 9.06
C THR A 80 13.61 -14.02 9.62
N ASN A 81 12.85 -14.99 9.10
CA ASN A 81 12.98 -16.38 9.48
C ASN A 81 14.15 -17.07 8.74
N LYS A 82 15.14 -17.53 9.51
CA LYS A 82 16.36 -18.19 9.01
C LYS A 82 16.13 -19.54 8.34
N THR A 83 15.03 -20.23 8.61
CA THR A 83 14.77 -21.57 8.06
C THR A 83 13.76 -21.56 6.91
N LEU A 84 13.11 -20.42 6.64
CA LEU A 84 11.94 -20.31 5.75
C LEU A 84 12.08 -21.04 4.41
N PRO A 85 13.17 -20.89 3.62
CA PRO A 85 13.31 -21.58 2.33
C PRO A 85 13.37 -23.11 2.42
N TRP A 86 13.61 -23.67 3.62
CA TRP A 86 13.78 -25.09 3.88
C TRP A 86 12.73 -25.69 4.82
N GLU A 87 11.67 -24.94 5.15
CA GLU A 87 10.59 -25.43 6.02
C GLU A 87 9.71 -26.50 5.38
N ARG A 88 9.57 -26.43 4.05
CA ARG A 88 8.78 -27.38 3.26
C ARG A 88 9.71 -28.14 2.31
N LYS A 89 9.36 -29.38 2.01
CA LYS A 89 10.10 -30.24 1.09
C LYS A 89 9.52 -30.14 -0.31
N VAL A 90 10.39 -30.15 -1.31
CA VAL A 90 9.97 -30.29 -2.71
C VAL A 90 9.92 -31.77 -3.05
N ASN A 91 8.78 -32.24 -3.57
CA ASN A 91 8.63 -33.64 -4.00
C ASN A 91 9.78 -34.04 -4.94
N LYS A 92 10.40 -35.22 -4.78
CA LYS A 92 11.52 -35.69 -5.63
C LYS A 92 12.80 -34.81 -5.63
N ALA A 93 12.85 -33.70 -4.87
CA ALA A 93 13.98 -32.78 -4.83
C ALA A 93 14.28 -32.31 -3.38
N ASP A 94 14.59 -33.23 -2.48
CA ASP A 94 14.73 -32.98 -1.03
C ASP A 94 15.77 -31.92 -0.61
N LYS A 95 16.74 -31.64 -1.48
CA LYS A 95 17.80 -30.65 -1.22
C LYS A 95 17.44 -29.24 -1.68
N ALA A 96 16.46 -29.12 -2.59
CA ALA A 96 16.06 -27.84 -3.14
C ALA A 96 15.18 -27.08 -2.13
N PRO A 97 15.35 -25.75 -1.98
CA PRO A 97 14.40 -24.95 -1.25
C PRO A 97 13.05 -24.99 -1.98
N TRP A 98 11.95 -24.88 -1.23
CA TRP A 98 10.61 -24.86 -1.81
C TRP A 98 10.22 -23.50 -2.40
N LEU A 99 11.10 -22.50 -2.30
CA LEU A 99 10.91 -21.15 -2.80
C LEU A 99 11.85 -20.85 -3.95
N ALA A 100 11.36 -20.14 -4.97
CA ALA A 100 12.19 -19.51 -6.00
C ALA A 100 11.86 -18.03 -6.16
N LEU A 101 12.86 -17.23 -6.53
CA LEU A 101 12.68 -15.82 -6.89
C LEU A 101 12.74 -15.66 -8.41
N LEU A 102 11.57 -15.57 -9.03
CA LEU A 102 11.45 -15.38 -10.48
C LEU A 102 11.38 -13.90 -10.82
N LEU A 103 11.94 -13.53 -11.97
CA LEU A 103 12.03 -12.16 -12.45
C LEU A 103 11.43 -12.05 -13.85
N PHE A 104 10.50 -11.12 -14.00
CA PHE A 104 9.80 -10.82 -15.25
C PHE A 104 9.92 -9.35 -15.58
N ASP A 105 10.02 -9.02 -16.86
CA ASP A 105 9.86 -7.64 -17.33
C ASP A 105 8.45 -7.38 -17.88
N GLU A 106 8.08 -6.12 -18.06
CA GLU A 106 6.71 -5.74 -18.49
C GLU A 106 6.34 -6.15 -19.92
N THR A 107 7.30 -6.60 -20.74
CA THR A 107 7.05 -7.09 -22.10
C THR A 107 6.77 -8.59 -22.15
N GLU A 108 6.97 -9.29 -21.05
CA GLU A 108 6.83 -10.74 -20.95
C GLU A 108 5.41 -11.16 -20.55
N ASP A 109 4.97 -12.31 -21.06
CA ASP A 109 3.66 -12.88 -20.79
C ASP A 109 3.62 -13.58 -19.42
N ALA A 110 3.48 -12.76 -18.38
CA ALA A 110 3.42 -13.15 -16.99
C ALA A 110 2.39 -12.29 -16.23
N ALA A 111 1.28 -12.91 -15.80
CA ALA A 111 0.18 -12.24 -15.12
C ALA A 111 0.06 -12.69 -13.66
N ILE A 112 -0.02 -11.74 -12.74
CA ILE A 112 -0.26 -11.99 -11.32
C ILE A 112 -1.71 -11.66 -10.98
N THR A 113 -2.46 -12.62 -10.45
CA THR A 113 -3.87 -12.44 -10.08
C THR A 113 -4.19 -13.01 -8.71
N SER A 114 -5.23 -12.49 -8.06
CA SER A 114 -5.75 -13.00 -6.79
C SER A 114 -6.98 -13.86 -7.06
N LEU A 115 -6.99 -15.11 -6.60
CA LEU A 115 -8.12 -16.03 -6.73
C LEU A 115 -8.35 -16.80 -5.42
N PRO A 116 -9.56 -17.31 -5.16
CA PRO A 116 -9.77 -18.33 -4.14
C PRO A 116 -8.93 -19.58 -4.45
N ALA A 117 -8.25 -20.15 -3.45
CA ALA A 117 -7.34 -21.28 -3.64
C ALA A 117 -8.02 -22.50 -4.31
N GLU A 118 -9.28 -22.77 -3.99
CA GLU A 118 -10.07 -23.84 -4.60
C GLU A 118 -10.20 -23.66 -6.13
N GLU A 119 -10.56 -22.45 -6.58
CA GLU A 119 -10.67 -22.10 -8.00
C GLU A 119 -9.30 -22.06 -8.68
N ALA A 120 -8.29 -21.52 -7.97
CA ALA A 120 -6.95 -21.31 -8.49
C ALA A 120 -6.28 -22.62 -8.93
N PHE A 121 -6.45 -23.68 -8.13
CA PHE A 121 -5.78 -24.98 -8.31
C PHE A 121 -6.71 -26.09 -8.79
N THR A 122 -7.92 -25.75 -9.26
CA THR A 122 -8.74 -26.70 -10.01
C THR A 122 -8.06 -27.02 -11.35
N PRO A 123 -7.87 -28.31 -11.69
CA PRO A 123 -7.26 -28.72 -12.96
C PRO A 123 -8.00 -28.14 -14.18
N ALA A 124 -7.26 -27.60 -15.13
CA ALA A 124 -7.80 -27.09 -16.39
C ALA A 124 -6.95 -27.56 -17.58
N GLN A 125 -7.58 -27.69 -18.75
CA GLN A 125 -6.89 -28.06 -19.98
C GLN A 125 -5.92 -26.96 -20.42
N GLY A 126 -4.75 -27.36 -20.95
CA GLY A 126 -3.75 -26.43 -21.47
C GLY A 126 -2.95 -25.65 -20.43
N ARG A 127 -3.11 -25.97 -19.13
CA ARG A 127 -2.40 -25.32 -18.01
C ARG A 127 -1.66 -26.36 -17.18
N TYR A 128 -0.36 -26.17 -16.99
CA TYR A 128 0.43 -26.99 -16.08
C TYR A 128 0.38 -26.40 -14.68
N CYS A 129 -0.18 -27.15 -13.72
CA CYS A 129 -0.31 -26.76 -12.32
C CYS A 129 -0.33 -28.02 -11.44
N PRO A 130 0.83 -28.48 -10.94
CA PRO A 130 0.91 -29.70 -10.14
C PRO A 130 0.48 -29.51 -8.67
N VAL A 131 0.05 -28.29 -8.30
CA VAL A 131 -0.38 -27.96 -6.93
C VAL A 131 -1.63 -28.76 -6.58
N ASN A 132 -1.55 -29.55 -5.51
CA ASN A 132 -2.69 -30.26 -4.97
C ASN A 132 -3.38 -29.42 -3.90
N TYR A 133 -4.65 -29.07 -4.13
CA TYR A 133 -5.44 -28.29 -3.17
C TYR A 133 -5.92 -29.16 -2.01
N ASP A 134 -5.78 -28.63 -0.79
CA ASP A 134 -6.41 -29.15 0.42
C ASP A 134 -7.30 -28.06 1.01
N SER A 135 -8.45 -28.46 1.57
CA SER A 135 -9.34 -27.64 2.40
C SER A 135 -8.59 -26.84 3.48
N SER A 136 -7.45 -27.34 3.95
CA SER A 136 -6.58 -26.65 4.89
C SER A 136 -5.90 -25.38 4.35
N MET A 137 -5.93 -25.18 3.02
CA MET A 137 -5.35 -24.08 2.26
C MET A 137 -6.41 -23.03 1.83
N ALA A 138 -7.61 -23.08 2.40
CA ALA A 138 -8.72 -22.24 1.99
C ALA A 138 -8.44 -20.72 2.07
N GLY A 139 -9.19 -19.96 1.26
CA GLY A 139 -9.17 -18.49 1.15
C GLY A 139 -8.42 -17.98 -0.08
N ASN A 140 -8.21 -16.68 -0.15
CA ASN A 140 -7.58 -16.05 -1.32
C ASN A 140 -6.06 -16.26 -1.34
N CYS A 141 -5.50 -16.50 -2.51
CA CYS A 141 -4.07 -16.59 -2.77
C CYS A 141 -3.70 -15.82 -4.04
N MET A 142 -2.44 -15.40 -4.14
CA MET A 142 -1.90 -14.84 -5.37
C MET A 142 -1.35 -15.97 -6.23
N ILE A 143 -1.60 -15.90 -7.54
CA ILE A 143 -1.06 -16.83 -8.52
C ILE A 143 -0.33 -16.07 -9.62
N LEU A 144 0.64 -16.75 -10.22
CA LEU A 144 1.32 -16.34 -11.43
C LEU A 144 0.89 -17.29 -12.56
N ASP A 145 0.34 -16.75 -13.64
CA ASP A 145 0.19 -17.42 -14.92
C ASP A 145 1.27 -16.90 -15.87
N ALA A 146 2.19 -17.77 -16.28
CA ALA A 146 3.24 -17.42 -17.24
C ALA A 146 3.17 -18.34 -18.46
N ALA A 147 3.59 -17.84 -19.63
CA ALA A 147 3.74 -18.68 -20.82
C ALA A 147 4.69 -19.86 -20.54
N ALA A 148 4.36 -21.06 -21.00
CA ALA A 148 5.07 -22.26 -20.60
C ALA A 148 6.56 -22.26 -21.02
N GLY A 149 6.86 -21.75 -22.22
CA GLY A 149 8.24 -21.56 -22.68
C GLY A 149 9.03 -20.55 -21.85
N LEU A 150 8.39 -19.47 -21.43
CA LEU A 150 8.97 -18.44 -20.56
C LEU A 150 9.27 -18.99 -19.16
N PHE A 151 8.32 -19.72 -18.56
CA PHE A 151 8.53 -20.35 -17.27
C PHE A 151 9.66 -21.40 -17.33
N GLY A 152 9.70 -22.18 -18.42
CA GLY A 152 10.74 -23.15 -18.69
C GLY A 152 12.15 -22.57 -18.85
N SER A 153 12.29 -21.32 -19.31
CA SER A 153 13.58 -20.66 -19.45
C SER A 153 14.04 -19.94 -18.17
N ILE A 154 13.11 -19.43 -17.36
CA ILE A 154 13.42 -18.61 -16.18
C ILE A 154 13.51 -19.42 -14.89
N CYS A 155 12.63 -20.41 -14.70
CA CYS A 155 12.58 -21.19 -13.47
C CYS A 155 13.89 -21.99 -13.29
N PRO A 156 14.58 -21.99 -12.14
CA PRO A 156 15.82 -22.77 -11.97
C PRO A 156 15.54 -24.29 -12.06
N ASP A 157 16.57 -25.11 -12.29
CA ASP A 157 16.46 -26.56 -12.03
C ASP A 157 16.72 -26.88 -10.54
N ALA A 158 16.55 -28.14 -10.12
CA ALA A 158 16.75 -28.50 -8.72
C ALA A 158 18.18 -28.22 -8.19
N GLY A 159 19.20 -28.28 -9.04
CA GLY A 159 20.59 -28.01 -8.67
C GLY A 159 20.86 -26.52 -8.50
N ASP A 160 20.44 -25.72 -9.47
CA ASP A 160 20.55 -24.26 -9.45
C ASP A 160 19.71 -23.66 -8.31
N LEU A 161 18.52 -24.22 -8.07
CA LEU A 161 17.64 -23.76 -7.00
C LEU A 161 18.29 -23.91 -5.62
N ALA A 162 19.12 -24.94 -5.41
CA ALA A 162 19.89 -25.12 -4.18
C ALA A 162 20.99 -24.06 -3.99
N LEU A 163 21.45 -23.40 -5.05
CA LEU A 163 22.41 -22.29 -5.00
C LEU A 163 21.72 -20.93 -4.83
N CYS A 164 20.42 -20.85 -5.10
CA CYS A 164 19.65 -19.62 -5.01
C CYS A 164 19.25 -19.23 -3.57
N ALA A 165 19.37 -20.15 -2.60
CA ALA A 165 19.05 -19.89 -1.21
C ALA A 165 20.26 -20.12 -0.30
N HIS A 166 20.47 -19.21 0.66
CA HIS A 166 21.49 -19.37 1.70
C HIS A 166 21.07 -18.61 2.96
N ALA A 167 21.69 -18.93 4.09
CA ALA A 167 21.55 -18.17 5.32
C ALA A 167 22.80 -17.33 5.54
N ARG A 168 22.63 -16.12 6.06
CA ARG A 168 23.73 -15.23 6.43
C ARG A 168 23.55 -14.74 7.87
N CYS A 169 24.64 -14.75 8.61
CA CYS A 169 24.76 -14.03 9.88
C CYS A 169 25.54 -12.74 9.59
N VAL A 170 24.98 -11.61 10.03
CA VAL A 170 25.57 -10.29 9.86
C VAL A 170 25.49 -9.55 11.19
N CYS A 171 26.63 -9.00 11.63
CA CYS A 171 26.66 -8.04 12.73
C CYS A 171 25.82 -6.81 12.33
N ARG A 172 24.90 -6.38 13.21
CA ARG A 172 23.95 -5.28 12.96
C ARG A 172 24.19 -4.08 13.86
N ASP A 173 25.26 -4.08 14.65
CA ASP A 173 25.54 -3.11 15.73
C ASP A 173 25.58 -1.65 15.23
N ASN A 174 25.94 -1.43 13.96
CA ASN A 174 26.01 -0.11 13.34
C ASN A 174 24.77 0.29 12.54
N LYS A 175 23.65 -0.43 12.64
CA LYS A 175 22.42 -0.05 11.93
C LYS A 175 21.66 1.05 12.67
N VAL A 176 21.58 2.23 12.04
CA VAL A 176 20.87 3.42 12.55
C VAL A 176 19.38 3.17 12.86
N THR A 177 18.76 2.17 12.23
CA THR A 177 17.32 1.90 12.33
C THR A 177 16.94 0.98 13.48
N GLU A 178 17.89 0.34 14.16
CA GLU A 178 17.61 -0.70 15.16
C GLU A 178 18.47 -0.50 16.40
N LYS A 179 17.84 -0.48 17.57
CA LYS A 179 18.55 -0.36 18.85
C LYS A 179 18.81 -1.77 19.38
N ASP A 180 20.08 -2.11 19.58
CA ASP A 180 20.56 -3.42 20.06
C ASP A 180 20.04 -4.63 19.26
N PRO A 181 20.32 -4.69 17.94
CA PRO A 181 19.85 -5.82 17.13
C PRO A 181 20.58 -7.11 17.53
N PRO A 182 19.86 -8.20 17.84
CA PRO A 182 20.51 -9.47 18.12
C PRO A 182 21.27 -9.97 16.88
N GLU A 183 22.42 -10.62 17.11
CA GLU A 183 23.09 -11.39 16.06
C GLU A 183 22.17 -12.54 15.62
N GLU A 184 21.47 -12.32 14.52
CA GLU A 184 20.50 -13.26 14.01
C GLU A 184 20.85 -13.69 12.59
N TRP A 185 20.79 -15.00 12.40
CA TRP A 185 20.78 -15.61 11.09
C TRP A 185 19.53 -15.16 10.33
N LEU A 186 19.72 -14.71 9.11
CA LEU A 186 18.65 -14.40 8.16
C LEU A 186 18.76 -15.36 6.98
N SER A 187 17.64 -15.66 6.33
CA SER A 187 17.68 -16.40 5.06
C SER A 187 17.56 -15.45 3.87
N VAL A 188 18.24 -15.78 2.79
CA VAL A 188 18.32 -14.99 1.56
C VAL A 188 17.92 -15.86 0.40
N LEU A 189 17.11 -15.32 -0.51
CA LEU A 189 16.73 -15.92 -1.76
C LEU A 189 17.11 -15.00 -2.92
N LEU A 190 17.83 -15.55 -3.89
CA LEU A 190 18.38 -14.87 -5.05
C LEU A 190 17.61 -15.28 -6.32
N SER A 191 17.54 -14.37 -7.28
CA SER A 191 17.10 -14.71 -8.64
C SER A 191 18.25 -15.30 -9.46
N THR A 192 17.91 -16.05 -10.51
CA THR A 192 18.84 -16.57 -11.52
C THR A 192 19.00 -15.65 -12.74
N ARG A 193 18.25 -14.56 -12.80
CA ARG A 193 18.17 -13.67 -13.96
C ARG A 193 18.50 -12.23 -13.58
N TYR A 194 19.20 -11.52 -14.47
CA TYR A 194 19.41 -10.07 -14.36
C TYR A 194 18.19 -9.30 -14.87
N PRO A 195 17.88 -8.13 -14.28
CA PRO A 195 16.80 -7.28 -14.74
C PRO A 195 17.00 -6.81 -16.17
N ALA A 196 15.92 -6.76 -16.95
CA ALA A 196 15.93 -6.07 -18.24
C ALA A 196 16.16 -4.57 -18.00
N ALA A 197 16.84 -3.91 -18.92
CA ALA A 197 17.09 -2.47 -18.89
C ALA A 197 16.92 -1.90 -20.29
N VAL A 198 16.38 -0.68 -20.38
CA VAL A 198 16.22 0.07 -21.63
C VAL A 198 16.79 1.48 -21.46
N SER A 199 17.26 2.06 -22.56
CA SER A 199 17.67 3.47 -22.60
C SER A 199 16.44 4.36 -22.61
N GLY A 200 16.39 5.35 -21.73
CA GLY A 200 15.31 6.35 -21.67
C GLY A 200 14.86 6.67 -20.25
N GLU A 201 14.14 7.78 -20.13
CA GLU A 201 13.73 8.40 -18.86
C GLU A 201 12.79 7.52 -18.03
N ARG A 202 12.00 6.65 -18.67
CA ARG A 202 11.01 5.80 -17.99
C ARG A 202 11.57 4.46 -17.50
N GLY A 203 12.70 4.02 -18.06
CA GLY A 203 13.21 2.66 -17.83
C GLY A 203 12.20 1.58 -18.22
N ILE A 204 12.50 0.32 -17.89
CA ILE A 204 11.60 -0.83 -18.04
C ILE A 204 11.23 -1.37 -16.67
N ARG A 205 9.93 -1.66 -16.47
CA ARG A 205 9.45 -2.22 -15.21
C ARG A 205 9.82 -3.70 -15.13
N ASN A 206 10.42 -4.07 -14.02
CA ASN A 206 10.75 -5.44 -13.65
C ASN A 206 9.95 -5.84 -12.41
N ILE A 207 9.48 -7.08 -12.37
CA ILE A 207 8.67 -7.66 -11.29
C ILE A 207 9.37 -8.91 -10.76
N CYS A 208 9.63 -8.90 -9.46
CA CYS A 208 10.13 -10.05 -8.72
C CYS A 208 8.98 -10.79 -8.05
N CYS A 209 8.96 -12.12 -8.19
CA CYS A 209 7.95 -13.01 -7.64
C CYS A 209 8.61 -14.12 -6.82
N VAL A 210 8.31 -14.16 -5.52
CA VAL A 210 8.61 -15.32 -4.68
C VAL A 210 7.50 -16.34 -4.89
N VAL A 211 7.84 -17.48 -5.47
CA VAL A 211 6.89 -18.53 -5.83
C VAL A 211 7.10 -19.81 -5.02
N SER A 212 6.01 -20.54 -4.79
CA SER A 212 6.03 -21.85 -4.13
C SER A 212 6.21 -22.98 -5.15
N LEU A 213 7.30 -23.73 -5.02
CA LEU A 213 7.67 -24.86 -5.89
C LEU A 213 7.52 -26.22 -5.19
N GLU A 214 6.85 -26.29 -4.04
CA GLU A 214 6.65 -27.52 -3.25
C GLU A 214 6.21 -28.73 -4.10
N HIS A 215 5.26 -28.52 -5.01
CA HIS A 215 4.70 -29.56 -5.87
C HIS A 215 5.34 -29.62 -7.27
N PHE A 216 6.37 -28.82 -7.56
CA PHE A 216 7.03 -28.74 -8.87
C PHE A 216 8.21 -29.71 -9.03
N GLY A 217 8.33 -30.67 -8.12
CA GLY A 217 9.39 -31.67 -8.09
C GLY A 217 9.77 -32.32 -9.41
N GLU A 218 8.78 -32.86 -10.13
CA GLU A 218 8.98 -33.49 -11.43
C GLU A 218 9.52 -32.51 -12.46
N PHE A 219 8.94 -31.31 -12.54
CA PHE A 219 9.39 -30.25 -13.42
C PHE A 219 10.85 -29.83 -13.15
N LEU A 220 11.27 -29.84 -11.89
CA LEU A 220 12.62 -29.44 -11.47
C LEU A 220 13.68 -30.51 -11.69
N THR A 221 13.28 -31.78 -11.79
CA THR A 221 14.21 -32.93 -11.80
C THR A 221 14.20 -33.72 -13.10
N ASP A 222 13.14 -33.64 -13.90
CA ASP A 222 13.01 -34.32 -15.18
C ASP A 222 13.20 -33.32 -16.35
N PRO A 223 14.38 -33.33 -17.02
CA PRO A 223 14.64 -32.46 -18.15
C PRO A 223 13.71 -32.72 -19.34
N ALA A 224 13.20 -33.95 -19.51
CA ALA A 224 12.34 -34.30 -20.63
C ALA A 224 10.95 -33.69 -20.46
N LEU A 225 10.35 -33.84 -19.26
CA LEU A 225 9.08 -33.20 -18.92
C LEU A 225 9.19 -31.68 -19.03
N ARG A 226 10.28 -31.10 -18.51
CA ARG A 226 10.53 -29.67 -18.58
C ARG A 226 10.62 -29.17 -20.02
N ALA A 227 11.33 -29.89 -20.89
CA ALA A 227 11.43 -29.55 -22.30
C ALA A 227 10.08 -29.71 -23.03
N GLU A 228 9.26 -30.70 -22.65
CA GLU A 228 7.90 -30.87 -23.19
C GLU A 228 7.01 -29.66 -22.84
N ILE A 229 7.00 -29.26 -21.57
CA ILE A 229 6.22 -28.11 -21.10
C ILE A 229 6.71 -26.83 -21.78
N ALA A 230 8.03 -26.63 -21.88
CA ALA A 230 8.62 -25.44 -22.48
C ALA A 230 8.27 -25.27 -23.98
N LYS A 231 7.93 -26.36 -24.71
CA LYS A 231 7.49 -26.25 -26.11
C LYS A 231 6.14 -25.55 -26.27
N GLY A 232 5.29 -25.53 -25.24
CA GLY A 232 4.00 -24.85 -25.31
C GLY A 232 2.90 -25.60 -26.08
N GLU A 233 3.14 -26.85 -26.49
CA GLU A 233 2.19 -27.65 -27.30
C GLU A 233 1.03 -28.20 -26.45
N THR A 234 1.35 -28.97 -25.41
CA THR A 234 0.37 -29.56 -24.48
C THR A 234 -0.13 -28.52 -23.47
N TYR A 235 0.81 -27.74 -22.90
CA TYR A 235 0.55 -26.74 -21.88
C TYR A 235 0.96 -25.38 -22.41
N LYS A 236 0.00 -24.46 -22.55
CA LYS A 236 0.27 -23.09 -23.00
C LYS A 236 0.78 -22.23 -21.86
N THR A 237 0.27 -22.46 -20.66
CA THR A 237 0.61 -21.69 -19.46
C THR A 237 1.03 -22.58 -18.31
N VAL A 238 1.92 -22.05 -17.46
CA VAL A 238 2.29 -22.65 -16.18
C VAL A 238 1.75 -21.74 -15.07
N ARG A 239 1.02 -22.35 -14.12
CA ARG A 239 0.45 -21.63 -12.97
C ARG A 239 1.16 -22.00 -11.68
N VAL A 240 1.61 -21.01 -10.94
CA VAL A 240 2.37 -21.19 -9.68
C VAL A 240 1.82 -20.27 -8.58
N PRO A 241 1.75 -20.71 -7.31
CA PRO A 241 1.41 -19.83 -6.21
C PRO A 241 2.49 -18.77 -6.00
N VAL A 242 2.07 -17.51 -5.81
CA VAL A 242 2.94 -16.38 -5.48
C VAL A 242 2.75 -16.05 -4.00
N LEU A 243 3.83 -16.08 -3.25
CA LEU A 243 3.80 -15.75 -1.82
C LEU A 243 4.01 -14.25 -1.59
N TYR A 244 4.87 -13.65 -2.41
CA TYR A 244 5.27 -12.26 -2.27
C TYR A 244 5.77 -11.72 -3.62
N SER A 245 5.49 -10.46 -3.92
CA SER A 245 5.97 -9.81 -5.14
C SER A 245 6.28 -8.32 -4.92
N TRP A 246 7.19 -7.78 -5.74
CA TRP A 246 7.46 -6.35 -5.80
C TRP A 246 8.00 -5.96 -7.17
N SER A 247 7.90 -4.68 -7.52
CA SER A 247 8.45 -4.13 -8.75
C SER A 247 9.50 -3.06 -8.51
N PHE A 248 10.31 -2.83 -9.54
CA PHE A 248 11.24 -1.71 -9.66
C PHE A 248 11.44 -1.38 -11.14
N TYR A 249 12.03 -0.22 -11.42
CA TYR A 249 12.29 0.29 -12.76
C TYR A 249 13.79 0.30 -13.02
N CYS A 250 14.19 -0.25 -14.16
CA CYS A 250 15.58 -0.36 -14.56
C CYS A 250 15.84 0.47 -15.82
N SER A 251 16.76 1.42 -15.75
CA SER A 251 17.24 2.18 -16.90
C SER A 251 18.71 1.85 -17.17
N SER A 252 19.11 1.84 -18.45
CA SER A 252 20.51 1.70 -18.85
C SER A 252 21.29 3.01 -18.76
N GLU A 253 20.60 4.14 -18.62
CA GLU A 253 21.25 5.43 -18.39
C GLU A 253 21.94 5.48 -17.02
N GLU A 254 23.00 6.27 -16.93
CA GLU A 254 23.73 6.49 -15.68
C GLU A 254 22.93 7.39 -14.73
N PHE A 255 21.87 6.83 -14.16
CA PHE A 255 21.18 7.37 -12.99
C PHE A 255 21.86 6.87 -11.71
N ASP A 256 23.20 6.93 -11.66
CA ASP A 256 23.96 6.64 -10.45
C ASP A 256 24.19 7.92 -9.65
N PHE A 257 24.31 7.78 -8.33
CA PHE A 257 24.52 8.92 -7.44
C PHE A 257 25.71 9.77 -7.89
N LYS A 258 26.76 9.11 -8.39
CA LYS A 258 27.96 9.77 -8.89
C LYS A 258 27.64 10.70 -10.07
N THR A 259 26.98 10.22 -11.11
CA THR A 259 26.65 11.02 -12.30
C THR A 259 25.69 12.16 -11.96
N VAL A 260 24.71 11.90 -11.09
CA VAL A 260 23.81 12.96 -10.58
C VAL A 260 24.63 14.03 -9.83
N PHE A 261 25.57 13.61 -8.98
CA PHE A 261 26.40 14.53 -8.20
C PHE A 261 27.41 15.29 -9.05
N GLU A 262 28.02 14.65 -10.05
CA GLU A 262 28.94 15.27 -11.01
C GLU A 262 28.23 16.28 -11.92
N ARG A 263 26.94 16.08 -12.19
CA ARG A 263 26.10 16.99 -12.97
C ARG A 263 25.33 18.00 -12.11
N LEU A 264 25.50 17.97 -10.78
CA LEU A 264 24.78 18.85 -9.87
C LEU A 264 25.35 20.27 -9.93
N ASP A 265 24.75 21.12 -10.76
CA ASP A 265 25.02 22.55 -10.83
C ASP A 265 24.05 23.31 -9.90
N ALA A 266 24.27 23.21 -8.59
CA ALA A 266 23.40 23.82 -7.58
C ALA A 266 24.19 24.65 -6.57
N GLY A 267 23.78 25.92 -6.40
CA GLY A 267 24.15 26.73 -5.24
C GLY A 267 23.36 26.32 -3.98
N ALA A 268 23.81 26.75 -2.80
CA ALA A 268 23.10 26.45 -1.55
C ALA A 268 21.68 27.04 -1.57
N LEU A 269 20.66 26.17 -1.62
CA LEU A 269 19.23 26.55 -1.66
C LEU A 269 18.86 27.49 -2.82
N GLN A 270 19.53 27.38 -3.96
CA GLN A 270 19.26 28.20 -5.15
C GLN A 270 18.80 27.32 -6.33
N LEU A 271 17.87 27.83 -7.14
CA LEU A 271 17.57 27.25 -8.45
C LEU A 271 18.79 27.46 -9.39
N PRO A 272 19.11 26.52 -10.30
CA PRO A 272 20.20 26.67 -11.24
C PRO A 272 20.09 28.00 -12.01
N GLU A 273 21.21 28.72 -12.17
CA GLU A 273 21.22 29.93 -13.00
C GLU A 273 21.00 29.54 -14.47
N ILE A 274 19.79 29.77 -14.98
CA ILE A 274 19.55 29.68 -16.43
C ILE A 274 20.37 30.79 -17.10
N LYS A 275 21.20 30.43 -18.07
CA LYS A 275 22.08 31.37 -18.79
C LYS A 275 21.27 32.60 -19.23
N LYS A 276 21.76 33.79 -18.85
CA LYS A 276 21.06 35.09 -18.90
C LYS A 276 20.58 35.53 -20.30
N ASP A 277 21.09 34.93 -21.37
CA ASP A 277 20.95 35.48 -22.72
C ASP A 277 19.66 35.07 -23.47
N SER A 278 18.77 34.28 -22.86
CA SER A 278 17.60 33.71 -23.57
C SER A 278 16.23 33.90 -22.90
N LEU A 279 16.12 34.57 -21.74
CA LEU A 279 14.85 34.69 -21.01
C LEU A 279 14.35 36.14 -20.88
N PRO A 280 13.03 36.39 -21.01
CA PRO A 280 12.42 37.68 -20.70
C PRO A 280 12.70 38.13 -19.26
N GLU A 281 12.80 39.44 -19.05
CA GLU A 281 13.12 40.03 -17.73
C GLU A 281 12.06 39.69 -16.66
N GLU A 282 10.78 39.57 -17.04
CA GLU A 282 9.73 39.17 -16.11
C GLU A 282 9.97 37.76 -15.54
N LEU A 283 10.38 36.81 -16.40
CA LEU A 283 10.62 35.44 -15.98
C LEU A 283 11.84 35.33 -15.07
N LEU A 284 12.90 36.08 -15.36
CA LEU A 284 14.09 36.18 -14.50
C LEU A 284 13.74 36.70 -13.11
N ASN A 285 12.82 37.66 -13.01
CA ASN A 285 12.36 38.19 -11.73
C ASN A 285 11.52 37.17 -10.95
N LEU A 286 10.64 36.40 -11.61
CA LEU A 286 9.89 35.32 -10.96
C LEU A 286 10.83 34.22 -10.42
N MET A 287 11.85 33.85 -11.17
CA MET A 287 12.85 32.89 -10.72
C MET A 287 13.63 33.39 -9.51
N LYS A 288 14.00 34.68 -9.47
CA LYS A 288 14.61 35.31 -8.27
C LYS A 288 13.67 35.28 -7.06
N LEU A 289 12.36 35.31 -7.27
CA LEU A 289 11.35 35.15 -6.21
C LEU A 289 11.14 33.68 -5.80
N GLY A 290 11.84 32.73 -6.43
CA GLY A 290 11.79 31.30 -6.12
C GLY A 290 10.72 30.52 -6.88
N TYR A 291 10.14 31.09 -7.94
CA TYR A 291 9.23 30.36 -8.81
C TYR A 291 10.00 29.51 -9.83
N GLY A 292 9.67 28.22 -9.88
CA GLY A 292 10.16 27.29 -10.89
C GLY A 292 9.02 26.80 -11.78
N PRO A 293 9.21 26.70 -13.10
CA PRO A 293 8.24 26.05 -13.97
C PRO A 293 8.23 24.54 -13.70
N VAL A 294 7.04 23.96 -13.64
CA VAL A 294 6.83 22.51 -13.50
C VAL A 294 5.75 22.05 -14.48
N ASP A 295 5.91 20.83 -14.98
CA ASP A 295 4.87 20.18 -15.77
C ASP A 295 3.62 19.96 -14.91
N HIS A 296 2.48 20.36 -15.43
CA HIS A 296 1.21 20.31 -14.74
C HIS A 296 0.16 19.64 -15.63
N GLN A 297 -0.30 18.47 -15.21
CA GLN A 297 -1.47 17.82 -15.81
C GLN A 297 -2.74 18.33 -15.13
N LEU A 298 -3.60 18.95 -15.92
CA LEU A 298 -4.90 19.44 -15.47
C LEU A 298 -5.90 18.28 -15.35
N ARG A 299 -6.98 18.52 -14.62
CA ARG A 299 -8.00 17.51 -14.33
C ARG A 299 -8.75 17.00 -15.56
N ASP A 300 -8.79 17.80 -16.63
CA ASP A 300 -9.36 17.42 -17.92
C ASP A 300 -8.40 16.54 -18.76
N GLY A 301 -7.21 16.24 -18.24
CA GLY A 301 -6.18 15.45 -18.90
C GLY A 301 -5.28 16.26 -19.83
N SER A 302 -5.51 17.57 -19.96
CA SER A 302 -4.61 18.45 -20.71
C SER A 302 -3.29 18.66 -19.95
N SER A 303 -2.21 18.86 -20.69
CA SER A 303 -0.88 19.13 -20.13
C SER A 303 -0.52 20.59 -20.37
N THR A 304 -0.03 21.25 -19.33
CA THR A 304 0.44 22.63 -19.37
C THR A 304 1.68 22.79 -18.48
N VAL A 305 2.27 23.98 -18.49
CA VAL A 305 3.34 24.35 -17.55
C VAL A 305 2.75 25.32 -16.53
N SER A 306 3.11 25.15 -15.26
CA SER A 306 2.68 26.03 -14.19
C SER A 306 3.84 26.41 -13.29
N PHE A 307 3.72 27.52 -12.60
CA PHE A 307 4.68 27.94 -11.61
C PHE A 307 4.43 27.26 -10.27
N TYR A 308 5.51 26.75 -9.69
CA TYR A 308 5.54 26.27 -8.32
C TYR A 308 6.61 27.03 -7.55
N ARG A 309 6.30 27.41 -6.30
CA ARG A 309 7.26 28.01 -5.37
C ARG A 309 7.27 27.24 -4.06
N GLY A 310 8.48 26.93 -3.58
CA GLY A 310 8.66 26.24 -2.30
C GLY A 310 8.24 27.07 -1.08
N PRO A 311 8.17 26.42 0.10
CA PRO A 311 7.84 27.09 1.37
C PRO A 311 8.98 27.97 1.89
N PHE A 312 10.24 27.68 1.53
CA PHE A 312 11.41 28.44 1.96
C PHE A 312 11.62 29.65 1.06
N ARG A 313 11.07 30.79 1.49
CA ARG A 313 11.11 32.06 0.74
C ARG A 313 12.07 33.02 1.42
N ALA A 314 12.86 33.75 0.63
CA ALA A 314 13.82 34.74 1.12
C ALA A 314 13.19 36.07 1.56
N TYR A 315 11.85 36.17 1.56
CA TYR A 315 11.11 37.38 1.90
C TYR A 315 9.80 37.04 2.62
N GLN A 316 9.31 37.98 3.43
CA GLN A 316 8.06 37.84 4.16
C GLN A 316 6.87 38.17 3.24
N GLU A 317 5.88 37.28 3.20
CA GLU A 317 4.61 37.53 2.49
C GLU A 317 3.54 37.96 3.49
N LYS A 318 2.62 38.83 3.05
CA LYS A 318 1.46 39.20 3.87
C LYS A 318 0.54 38.00 3.97
N GLU A 319 0.08 37.68 5.19
CA GLU A 319 -0.98 36.68 5.37
C GLU A 319 -2.23 37.16 4.65
N SER A 320 -2.59 36.46 3.58
CA SER A 320 -3.93 36.56 3.02
C SER A 320 -4.88 35.77 3.92
N GLY A 321 -6.04 36.34 4.28
CA GLY A 321 -7.10 35.65 5.03
C GLY A 321 -7.67 34.47 4.25
N MET A 322 -6.92 33.37 4.19
CA MET A 322 -7.24 32.17 3.44
C MET A 322 -8.38 31.42 4.13
N THR A 323 -9.45 31.17 3.38
CA THR A 323 -10.58 30.34 3.85
C THR A 323 -10.37 28.89 3.44
N PRO A 324 -10.70 27.90 4.29
CA PRO A 324 -10.59 26.49 3.93
C PRO A 324 -11.40 26.17 2.66
N GLN A 325 -10.76 25.51 1.70
CA GLN A 325 -11.40 25.05 0.47
C GLN A 325 -11.56 23.52 0.47
N MET A 326 -12.54 23.02 -0.28
CA MET A 326 -12.84 21.58 -0.31
C MET A 326 -11.84 20.75 -1.13
N ASN A 327 -11.17 21.35 -2.11
CA ASN A 327 -10.27 20.64 -3.03
C ASN A 327 -9.00 21.46 -3.32
N GLY A 328 -8.00 20.79 -3.89
CA GLY A 328 -6.72 21.43 -4.28
C GLY A 328 -6.90 22.41 -5.43
N ASP A 329 -7.79 22.09 -6.38
CA ASP A 329 -8.07 22.93 -7.55
C ASP A 329 -8.55 24.34 -7.17
N ALA A 330 -9.29 24.49 -6.07
CA ALA A 330 -9.73 25.79 -5.56
C ALA A 330 -8.56 26.69 -5.09
N TRP A 331 -7.36 26.12 -4.94
CA TRP A 331 -6.13 26.85 -4.60
C TRP A 331 -5.25 27.15 -5.81
N LEU A 332 -5.68 26.80 -7.03
CA LEU A 332 -5.00 27.24 -8.25
C LEU A 332 -5.18 28.74 -8.41
N ARG A 333 -4.08 29.46 -8.59
CA ARG A 333 -4.09 30.89 -8.89
C ARG A 333 -3.71 31.06 -10.35
N TYR A 334 -4.48 31.81 -11.11
CA TYR A 334 -4.12 32.14 -12.49
C TYR A 334 -3.59 33.56 -12.54
N ASP A 335 -2.43 33.76 -13.15
CA ASP A 335 -1.89 35.09 -13.45
C ASP A 335 -2.27 35.48 -14.90
N PRO A 336 -3.20 36.44 -15.10
CA PRO A 336 -3.64 36.83 -16.43
C PRO A 336 -2.59 37.57 -17.25
N ALA A 337 -1.59 38.19 -16.61
CA ALA A 337 -0.55 38.93 -17.32
C ALA A 337 0.47 37.99 -17.97
N ILE A 338 0.77 36.88 -17.30
CA ILE A 338 1.73 35.86 -17.78
C ILE A 338 1.02 34.71 -18.51
N GLY A 339 -0.26 34.49 -18.23
CA GLY A 339 -1.04 33.40 -18.83
C GLY A 339 -0.73 32.02 -18.23
N MET A 340 -0.22 31.98 -17.00
CA MET A 340 0.21 30.75 -16.32
C MET A 340 -0.48 30.59 -14.97
N PHE A 341 -0.61 29.33 -14.53
CA PHE A 341 -1.06 29.04 -13.17
C PHE A 341 0.10 29.07 -12.18
N ASP A 342 -0.17 29.55 -10.96
CA ASP A 342 0.61 29.30 -9.76
C ASP A 342 -0.10 28.21 -8.94
N ILE A 343 0.56 27.04 -8.83
CA ILE A 343 0.04 25.87 -8.12
C ILE A 343 0.56 25.75 -6.69
N THR A 344 1.29 26.74 -6.17
CA THR A 344 1.96 26.67 -4.87
C THR A 344 1.01 26.27 -3.73
N TYR A 345 -0.16 26.89 -3.65
CA TYR A 345 -1.14 26.59 -2.60
C TYR A 345 -1.91 25.29 -2.85
N SER A 346 -2.16 24.94 -4.11
CA SER A 346 -2.75 23.64 -4.47
C SER A 346 -1.83 22.48 -4.07
N ALA A 347 -0.53 22.61 -4.37
CA ALA A 347 0.49 21.67 -3.96
C ALA A 347 0.57 21.56 -2.43
N ALA A 348 0.56 22.69 -1.71
CA ALA A 348 0.55 22.69 -0.24
C ALA A 348 -0.70 22.01 0.35
N TYR A 349 -1.88 22.26 -0.21
CA TYR A 349 -3.13 21.60 0.19
C TYR A 349 -3.06 20.07 -0.04
N CYS A 350 -2.60 19.65 -1.22
CA CYS A 350 -2.47 18.24 -1.57
C CYS A 350 -1.45 17.51 -0.69
N LEU A 351 -0.30 18.14 -0.40
CA LEU A 351 0.70 17.60 0.51
C LEU A 351 0.15 17.46 1.93
N GLY A 352 -0.50 18.50 2.46
CA GLY A 352 -1.15 18.46 3.76
C GLY A 352 -2.17 17.33 3.86
N ARG A 353 -2.99 17.14 2.81
CA ARG A 353 -3.95 16.03 2.72
C ARG A 353 -3.24 14.67 2.73
N GLN A 354 -2.14 14.50 2.00
CA GLN A 354 -1.38 13.25 1.98
C GLN A 354 -0.76 12.93 3.35
N LEU A 355 -0.14 13.92 4.00
CA LEU A 355 0.41 13.77 5.35
C LEU A 355 -0.67 13.41 6.38
N ALA A 356 -1.85 14.03 6.25
CA ALA A 356 -2.98 13.74 7.11
C ALA A 356 -3.49 12.30 6.91
N LEU A 357 -3.55 11.81 5.66
CA LEU A 357 -3.96 10.44 5.34
C LEU A 357 -2.91 9.39 5.76
N GLN A 358 -1.62 9.73 5.72
CA GLN A 358 -0.54 8.86 6.19
C GLN A 358 -0.64 8.61 7.70
N ASN A 359 -1.17 9.57 8.46
CA ASN A 359 -1.37 9.43 9.89
C ASN A 359 -2.69 8.68 10.20
N GLY A 360 -2.57 7.38 10.52
CA GLY A 360 -3.72 6.52 10.79
C GLY A 360 -4.62 6.98 11.95
N SER A 361 -4.06 7.60 13.00
CA SER A 361 -4.87 8.09 14.13
C SER A 361 -5.68 9.33 13.74
N TYR A 362 -5.08 10.25 12.97
CA TYR A 362 -5.79 11.39 12.39
C TYR A 362 -6.89 10.92 11.43
N ALA A 363 -6.57 9.98 10.52
CA ALA A 363 -7.54 9.47 9.55
C ALA A 363 -8.74 8.78 10.23
N ALA A 364 -8.50 8.00 11.28
CA ALA A 364 -9.55 7.36 12.08
C ALA A 364 -10.43 8.41 12.81
N ALA A 365 -9.82 9.43 13.41
CA ALA A 365 -10.54 10.51 14.07
C ALA A 365 -11.38 11.32 13.07
N LEU A 366 -10.83 11.65 11.90
CA LEU A 366 -11.55 12.34 10.83
C LEU A 366 -12.72 11.51 10.30
N HIS A 367 -12.53 10.20 10.12
CA HIS A 367 -13.59 9.30 9.69
C HIS A 367 -14.71 9.23 10.73
N LYS A 368 -14.35 9.10 12.02
CA LYS A 368 -15.31 9.10 13.12
C LYS A 368 -16.12 10.39 13.15
N TRP A 369 -15.46 11.55 13.10
CA TRP A 369 -16.11 12.85 13.04
C TRP A 369 -17.08 12.98 11.85
N ARG A 370 -16.63 12.60 10.64
CA ARG A 370 -17.51 12.60 9.44
C ARG A 370 -18.71 11.67 9.57
N SER A 371 -18.53 10.51 10.20
CA SER A 371 -19.62 9.55 10.43
C SER A 371 -20.63 10.08 11.43
N GLU A 372 -20.16 10.71 12.51
CA GLU A 372 -21.01 11.35 13.53
C GLU A 372 -21.79 12.52 12.95
N ASP A 373 -21.13 13.38 12.17
CA ASP A 373 -21.75 14.52 11.48
C ASP A 373 -22.82 14.06 10.46
N LYS A 374 -22.51 13.06 9.63
CA LYS A 374 -23.50 12.46 8.72
C LYS A 374 -24.71 11.88 9.46
N ALA A 375 -24.47 11.18 10.57
CA ALA A 375 -25.56 10.62 11.39
C ALA A 375 -26.42 11.72 12.00
N GLN A 376 -25.81 12.81 12.47
CA GLN A 376 -26.51 13.97 12.99
C GLN A 376 -27.33 14.68 11.91
N ALA A 377 -26.74 14.97 10.75
CA ALA A 377 -27.43 15.56 9.60
C ALA A 377 -28.61 14.68 9.14
N GLY A 378 -28.45 13.35 9.16
CA GLY A 378 -29.52 12.40 8.86
C GLY A 378 -30.69 12.49 9.86
N LYS A 379 -30.40 12.57 11.16
CA LYS A 379 -31.42 12.75 12.22
C LYS A 379 -32.19 14.08 12.05
N ILE A 380 -31.47 15.17 11.80
CA ILE A 380 -32.06 16.50 11.56
C ILE A 380 -33.02 16.42 10.37
N ARG A 381 -32.58 15.84 9.25
CA ARG A 381 -33.40 15.70 8.04
C ARG A 381 -34.64 14.83 8.27
N GLN A 382 -34.51 13.72 9.00
CA GLN A 382 -35.66 12.87 9.32
C GLN A 382 -36.70 13.60 10.19
N ARG A 383 -36.23 14.34 11.20
CA ARG A 383 -37.10 15.16 12.07
C ARG A 383 -37.80 16.26 11.29
N TYR A 384 -37.10 16.90 10.37
CA TYR A 384 -37.69 17.90 9.47
C TYR A 384 -38.81 17.31 8.62
N ILE A 385 -38.57 16.15 7.97
CA ILE A 385 -39.60 15.46 7.19
C ILE A 385 -40.82 15.08 8.05
N LEU A 386 -40.60 14.61 9.29
CA LEU A 386 -41.68 14.28 10.21
C LEU A 386 -42.50 15.51 10.61
N ALA A 387 -41.83 16.63 10.88
CA ALA A 387 -42.49 17.89 11.22
C ALA A 387 -43.34 18.44 10.07
N CYS A 388 -42.84 18.41 8.83
CA CYS A 388 -43.60 18.77 7.64
C CYS A 388 -44.88 17.91 7.51
N ARG A 389 -44.76 16.59 7.70
CA ARG A 389 -45.93 15.67 7.65
C ARG A 389 -46.96 15.93 8.75
N LEU A 390 -46.55 16.51 9.88
CA LEU A 390 -47.44 16.88 10.99
C LEU A 390 -48.05 18.29 10.85
N GLY A 391 -47.73 19.01 9.76
CA GLY A 391 -48.24 20.36 9.49
C GLY A 391 -47.60 21.46 10.35
N LEU A 392 -46.42 21.22 10.91
CA LEU A 392 -45.72 22.14 11.83
C LEU A 392 -44.86 23.19 11.12
N GLU A 393 -44.92 23.26 9.79
CA GLU A 393 -44.10 24.18 8.97
C GLU A 393 -44.20 25.67 9.37
N PRO A 394 -45.40 26.23 9.67
CA PRO A 394 -45.52 27.64 10.02
C PRO A 394 -44.89 27.97 11.38
N GLU A 395 -45.06 27.07 12.36
CA GLU A 395 -44.55 27.22 13.73
C GLU A 395 -43.01 27.11 13.75
N ILE A 396 -42.45 26.17 12.99
CA ILE A 396 -41.00 25.97 12.89
C ILE A 396 -40.35 27.15 12.15
N SER A 397 -40.95 27.61 11.05
CA SER A 397 -40.45 28.77 10.30
C SER A 397 -40.40 30.04 11.17
N SER A 398 -41.44 30.31 11.96
CA SER A 398 -41.46 31.44 12.91
C SER A 398 -40.36 31.33 13.97
N CYS A 399 -40.20 30.15 14.56
CA CYS A 399 -39.21 29.93 15.62
C CYS A 399 -37.76 30.03 15.10
N CYS A 400 -37.53 29.62 13.85
CA CYS A 400 -36.22 29.76 13.20
C CYS A 400 -35.90 31.21 12.85
N MET A 401 -36.90 31.99 12.42
CA MET A 401 -36.77 33.43 12.19
C MET A 401 -36.43 34.20 13.48
N GLU A 402 -37.03 33.80 14.62
CA GLU A 402 -36.71 34.36 15.94
C GLU A 402 -35.27 34.04 16.39
N LEU A 403 -34.79 32.81 16.13
CA LEU A 403 -33.40 32.45 16.42
C LEU A 403 -32.39 33.20 15.54
N MET A 404 -32.69 33.36 14.24
CA MET A 404 -31.87 34.12 13.30
C MET A 404 -31.74 35.58 13.74
N THR A 405 -32.84 36.21 14.17
CA THR A 405 -32.84 37.61 14.66
C THR A 405 -32.16 37.79 16.01
N LYS A 406 -32.18 36.77 16.88
CA LYS A 406 -31.45 36.79 18.15
C LYS A 406 -29.94 36.66 17.93
N SER A 407 -29.53 35.75 17.05
CA SER A 407 -28.13 35.57 16.62
C SER A 407 -27.53 36.84 15.98
N GLN A 408 -28.33 37.58 15.18
CA GLN A 408 -27.92 38.87 14.60
C GLN A 408 -27.68 39.98 15.63
N LYS A 409 -28.38 39.96 16.78
CA LYS A 409 -28.18 40.96 17.85
C LYS A 409 -26.95 40.68 18.70
N ASP A 410 -26.51 39.43 18.76
CA ASP A 410 -25.38 38.98 19.58
C ASP A 410 -24.04 38.97 18.79
N ALA A 411 -24.05 39.27 17.49
CA ALA A 411 -22.86 39.33 16.64
C ALA A 411 -22.13 40.69 16.74
N VAL A 412 -20.84 40.66 17.11
CA VAL A 412 -19.90 41.80 17.10
C VAL A 412 -19.64 42.24 15.63
N PRO A 413 -19.51 43.54 15.31
CA PRO A 413 -19.50 44.04 13.93
C PRO A 413 -18.13 43.93 13.25
N ASP A 414 -17.45 42.78 13.36
CA ASP A 414 -16.29 42.51 12.51
C ASP A 414 -16.17 41.01 12.21
N GLY A 415 -16.11 40.69 10.91
CA GLY A 415 -16.04 39.32 10.39
C GLY A 415 -17.38 38.77 9.90
N GLY A 416 -17.58 38.85 8.58
CA GLY A 416 -18.79 38.37 7.90
C GLY A 416 -19.10 36.91 8.21
N SER A 417 -20.08 36.69 9.08
CA SER A 417 -20.74 35.40 9.23
C SER A 417 -21.78 35.28 8.11
N ASN A 418 -21.52 34.39 7.16
CA ASN A 418 -22.55 33.94 6.22
C ASN A 418 -23.65 33.24 7.04
N LEU A 419 -24.76 33.95 7.30
CA LEU A 419 -25.90 33.49 8.10
C LEU A 419 -26.81 32.48 7.37
N SER A 420 -26.39 31.96 6.22
CA SER A 420 -27.05 30.83 5.56
C SER A 420 -26.62 29.51 6.24
N GLY A 421 -27.30 29.05 7.29
CA GLY A 421 -26.95 27.74 7.84
C GLY A 421 -27.54 27.26 9.17
N ILE A 422 -28.52 27.94 9.78
CA ILE A 422 -29.10 27.42 11.05
C ILE A 422 -29.79 26.05 10.83
N GLU A 423 -30.29 25.79 9.63
CA GLU A 423 -30.97 24.55 9.22
C GLU A 423 -30.12 23.27 9.38
N GLY A 424 -28.80 23.39 9.51
CA GLY A 424 -27.88 22.27 9.72
C GLY A 424 -27.36 22.10 11.16
N THR A 425 -27.79 22.96 12.10
CA THR A 425 -27.21 23.00 13.46
C THR A 425 -27.97 22.12 14.46
N GLY A 426 -27.29 21.70 15.54
CA GLY A 426 -27.91 20.94 16.63
C GLY A 426 -29.09 21.66 17.30
N LEU A 427 -29.02 23.00 17.38
CA LEU A 427 -30.08 23.87 17.91
C LEU A 427 -31.40 23.74 17.13
N PHE A 428 -31.32 23.64 15.80
CA PHE A 428 -32.49 23.43 14.94
C PHE A 428 -33.13 22.05 15.17
N SER A 429 -32.29 21.04 15.46
CA SER A 429 -32.77 19.69 15.80
C SER A 429 -33.59 19.65 17.10
N GLU A 430 -33.15 20.36 18.14
CA GLU A 430 -33.79 20.38 19.46
C GLU A 430 -35.16 21.06 19.42
N LEU A 431 -35.27 22.16 18.66
CA LEU A 431 -36.54 22.86 18.47
C LEU A 431 -37.57 22.01 17.76
N MET A 432 -37.18 21.31 16.69
CA MET A 432 -38.09 20.40 15.98
C MET A 432 -38.55 19.26 16.89
N GLU A 433 -37.64 18.68 17.69
CA GLU A 433 -37.98 17.60 18.62
C GLU A 433 -39.00 18.05 19.68
N LYS A 434 -38.83 19.26 20.22
CA LYS A 434 -39.78 19.85 21.18
C LYS A 434 -41.16 20.05 20.54
N ALA A 435 -41.23 20.67 19.36
CA ALA A 435 -42.48 20.94 18.66
C ALA A 435 -43.23 19.65 18.28
N ILE A 436 -42.51 18.64 17.78
CA ILE A 436 -43.08 17.32 17.45
C ILE A 436 -43.65 16.66 18.71
N LYS A 437 -42.92 16.68 19.84
CA LYS A 437 -43.36 16.07 21.09
C LYS A 437 -44.63 16.74 21.63
N GLU A 438 -44.68 18.07 21.65
CA GLU A 438 -45.86 18.82 22.10
C GLU A 438 -47.11 18.57 21.24
N ARG A 439 -46.93 18.37 19.92
CA ARG A 439 -48.02 18.04 18.99
C ARG A 439 -48.55 16.62 19.21
N LEU A 440 -47.66 15.65 19.38
CA LEU A 440 -48.03 14.26 19.67
C LEU A 440 -48.72 14.13 21.03
N GLU A 441 -48.25 14.83 22.06
CA GLU A 441 -48.91 14.86 23.38
C GLU A 441 -50.31 15.47 23.33
N ARG A 442 -50.52 16.53 22.53
CA ARG A 442 -51.85 17.10 22.27
C ARG A 442 -52.77 16.09 21.57
N ALA A 443 -52.30 15.47 20.50
CA ALA A 443 -53.07 14.46 19.75
C ALA A 443 -53.44 13.26 20.63
N ALA A 444 -52.52 12.77 21.47
CA ALA A 444 -52.79 11.68 22.41
C ALA A 444 -53.86 12.06 23.45
N LYS A 445 -53.82 13.29 23.97
CA LYS A 445 -54.84 13.81 24.90
C LYS A 445 -56.21 14.01 24.23
N GLU A 446 -56.25 14.37 22.95
CA GLU A 446 -57.50 14.48 22.19
C GLU A 446 -58.12 13.10 21.92
N LEU A 447 -57.29 12.09 21.59
CA LEU A 447 -57.75 10.71 21.42
C LEU A 447 -58.28 10.10 22.73
N LEU A 448 -57.62 10.37 23.86
CA LEU A 448 -58.06 9.91 25.19
C LEU A 448 -59.35 10.61 25.70
N LYS A 449 -59.75 11.73 25.10
CA LYS A 449 -61.04 12.38 25.38
C LYS A 449 -62.19 11.85 24.51
N LEU A 450 -61.86 11.09 23.46
CA LEU A 450 -62.82 10.49 22.52
C LEU A 450 -63.13 9.01 22.86
N THR A 451 -62.38 8.41 23.78
CA THR A 451 -62.71 7.14 24.49
C THR A 451 -63.38 7.44 25.82
#